data_AF-J9EB34-F1
#
_entry.id   AF-J9EB34-F1
#
_cell.length_a   1.000
_cell.length_b   1.000
_cell.length_c   1.000
_cell.angle_alpha   90.00
_cell.angle_beta   90.00
_cell.angle_gamma   90.00
#
_symmetry.space_group_name_H-M   'P 1'
#
loop_
_entity.id
_entity.type
_entity.pdbx_description
1 polymer ?
#
loop_
_entity_poly.entity_id
_entity_poly.type
_entity_poly.pdbx_seq_one_letter_code
_entity_poly.pdbx_strand_id
1 'polypeptide(L)'
;MLYIIVLLFVSMLAFGLARQSITYPNETWHWLLLRNIFYKPYFMLYGEVYAGEIDTCGDGAWDTHIEKGIAISDLYNGTRFDETCPHGYWVPPLLMTGFLLIANILLMSMLLAIFNNIFEKTDRVSKEIWLFQRYRQVMEYESTPFLPPPLTPLYYLWMIFKCIKTK
;
A
#
# COMPACT_ATOMS: atom_id res chain seq x y z
N MET A 1 0.13 1.66 13.88
CA MET A 1 0.56 1.76 12.47
C MET A 1 1.36 0.54 12.05
N LEU A 2 2.49 0.24 12.70
CA LEU A 2 3.27 -0.96 12.38
C LEU A 2 2.45 -2.26 12.44
N TYR A 3 1.61 -2.45 13.45
CA TYR A 3 0.75 -3.65 13.54
C TYR A 3 -0.24 -3.79 12.37
N ILE A 4 -0.76 -2.69 11.83
CA ILE A 4 -1.68 -2.74 10.67
C ILE A 4 -0.92 -3.05 9.40
N ILE A 5 0.24 -2.43 9.23
CA ILE A 5 1.14 -2.71 8.12
C ILE A 5 1.54 -4.19 8.12
N VAL A 6 1.83 -4.76 9.29
CA VAL A 6 2.13 -6.20 9.44
C VAL A 6 0.91 -7.06 9.09
N LEU A 7 -0.29 -6.72 9.58
CA LEU A 7 -1.51 -7.47 9.25
C LEU A 7 -1.83 -7.44 7.75
N LEU A 8 -1.68 -6.28 7.10
CA LEU A 8 -1.86 -6.12 5.66
C LEU A 8 -0.78 -6.88 4.87
N PHE A 9 0.45 -6.88 5.35
CA PHE A 9 1.53 -7.64 4.71
C PHE A 9 1.27 -9.15 4.77
N VAL A 10 0.82 -9.67 5.92
CA VAL A 10 0.49 -11.10 6.09
C VAL A 10 -0.68 -11.51 5.19
N SER A 11 -1.74 -10.70 5.11
CA SER A 11 -2.89 -11.01 4.25
C SER A 11 -2.53 -10.95 2.76
N MET A 12 -1.71 -9.99 2.35
CA MET A 12 -1.19 -9.91 0.97
C MET A 12 -0.32 -11.11 0.62
N LEU A 13 0.57 -11.54 1.52
CA LEU A 13 1.41 -12.72 1.32
C LEU A 13 0.57 -13.98 1.10
N ALA A 14 -0.42 -14.20 1.96
CA ALA A 14 -1.28 -15.37 1.89
C ALA A 14 -2.05 -15.44 0.56
N PHE A 15 -2.66 -14.33 0.16
CA PHE A 15 -3.40 -14.24 -1.10
C PHE A 15 -2.49 -14.33 -2.33
N GLY A 16 -1.42 -13.53 -2.35
CA GLY A 16 -0.50 -13.42 -3.47
C GLY A 16 0.25 -14.71 -3.78
N LEU A 17 0.69 -15.43 -2.73
CA LEU A 17 1.34 -16.73 -2.88
C LEU A 17 0.36 -17.78 -3.39
N ALA A 18 -0.84 -17.86 -2.79
CA ALA A 18 -1.86 -18.82 -3.21
C ALA A 18 -2.22 -18.62 -4.69
N ARG A 19 -2.49 -17.38 -5.10
CA ARG A 19 -2.79 -17.04 -6.50
C ARG A 19 -1.64 -17.45 -7.43
N GLN A 20 -0.40 -17.00 -7.16
CA GLN A 20 0.72 -17.28 -8.06
C GLN A 20 0.99 -18.80 -8.17
N SER A 21 0.86 -19.54 -7.06
CA SER A 21 1.11 -20.98 -7.03
C SER A 21 0.09 -21.82 -7.82
N ILE A 22 -1.17 -21.36 -7.87
CA ILE A 22 -2.26 -22.08 -8.56
C ILE A 22 -2.29 -21.72 -10.04
N THR A 23 -2.12 -20.44 -10.38
CA THR A 23 -2.24 -19.98 -11.78
C THR A 23 -1.02 -20.36 -12.63
N TYR A 24 0.18 -20.37 -12.06
CA TYR A 24 1.41 -20.66 -12.80
C TYR A 24 2.22 -21.78 -12.11
N PRO A 25 1.82 -23.05 -12.28
CA PRO A 25 2.56 -24.18 -11.72
C PRO A 25 3.94 -24.28 -12.38
N ASN A 26 4.98 -24.52 -11.57
CA ASN A 26 6.37 -24.76 -12.02
C ASN A 26 7.11 -23.56 -12.66
N GLU A 27 6.82 -22.32 -12.25
CA GLU A 27 7.67 -21.18 -12.60
C GLU A 27 9.05 -21.22 -11.91
N THR A 28 10.10 -20.87 -12.64
CA THR A 28 11.45 -20.71 -12.08
C THR A 28 11.55 -19.41 -11.27
N TRP A 29 12.48 -19.37 -10.31
CA TRP A 29 12.65 -18.19 -9.46
C TRP A 29 13.16 -16.99 -10.28
N HIS A 30 12.44 -15.87 -10.20
CA HIS A 30 12.77 -14.62 -10.88
C HIS A 30 12.20 -13.41 -10.12
N TRP A 31 12.80 -12.23 -10.27
CA TRP A 31 12.40 -11.02 -9.53
C TRP A 31 10.97 -10.53 -9.85
N LEU A 32 10.41 -10.85 -11.02
CA LEU A 32 9.01 -10.53 -11.33
C LEU A 32 8.03 -11.34 -10.48
N LEU A 33 8.43 -12.49 -9.94
CA LEU A 33 7.57 -13.29 -9.04
C LEU A 33 7.20 -12.48 -7.80
N LEU A 34 8.15 -11.71 -7.25
CA LEU A 34 7.91 -10.83 -6.10
C LEU A 34 6.88 -9.74 -6.44
N ARG A 35 6.97 -9.16 -7.65
CA ARG A 35 5.98 -8.19 -8.14
C ARG A 35 4.59 -8.84 -8.25
N ASN A 36 4.50 -10.05 -8.76
CA ASN A 36 3.23 -10.75 -8.92
C ASN A 36 2.61 -11.13 -7.56
N ILE A 37 3.42 -11.53 -6.59
CA ILE A 37 2.99 -11.93 -5.25
C ILE A 37 2.59 -10.72 -4.38
N PHE A 38 3.34 -9.62 -4.42
CA PHE A 38 3.11 -8.48 -3.52
C PHE A 38 2.46 -7.28 -4.20
N TYR A 39 2.94 -6.90 -5.37
CA TYR A 39 2.58 -5.64 -6.02
C TYR A 39 1.17 -5.71 -6.65
N LYS A 40 0.82 -6.85 -7.25
CA LYS A 40 -0.53 -7.03 -7.81
C LYS A 40 -1.62 -7.00 -6.71
N PRO A 41 -1.53 -7.76 -5.61
CA PRO A 41 -2.50 -7.66 -4.51
C PRO A 41 -2.54 -6.28 -3.85
N TYR A 42 -1.42 -5.56 -3.84
CA TYR A 42 -1.36 -4.20 -3.35
C TYR A 42 -2.19 -3.23 -4.18
N PHE A 43 -2.07 -3.26 -5.51
CA PHE A 43 -2.91 -2.42 -6.37
C PHE A 43 -4.38 -2.81 -6.36
N MET A 44 -4.68 -4.10 -6.17
CA MET A 44 -6.06 -4.57 -5.97
C MET A 44 -6.75 -3.93 -4.76
N LEU A 45 -5.99 -3.52 -3.73
CA LEU A 45 -6.53 -2.76 -2.59
C LEU A 45 -7.09 -1.40 -3.02
N TYR A 46 -6.50 -0.79 -4.05
CA TYR A 46 -6.89 0.51 -4.58
C TYR A 46 -7.95 0.44 -5.70
N GLY A 47 -8.46 -0.77 -6.00
CA GLY A 47 -9.50 -0.97 -7.02
C GLY A 47 -8.98 -1.37 -8.40
N GLU A 48 -7.67 -1.51 -8.58
CA GLU A 48 -7.09 -2.06 -9.81
C GLU A 48 -7.20 -3.58 -9.81
N VAL A 49 -8.32 -4.06 -10.36
CA VAL A 49 -8.64 -5.47 -10.49
C VAL A 49 -8.12 -5.95 -11.84
N TYR A 50 -7.03 -6.72 -11.85
CA TYR A 50 -6.41 -7.30 -13.04
C TYR A 50 -7.29 -8.41 -13.67
N ALA A 51 -8.49 -8.05 -14.14
CA ALA A 51 -9.57 -8.96 -14.53
C ALA A 51 -9.13 -10.07 -15.49
N GLY A 52 -8.40 -9.72 -16.55
CA GLY A 52 -7.92 -10.68 -17.56
C GLY A 52 -6.83 -11.65 -17.08
N GLU A 53 -6.36 -11.54 -15.84
CA GLU A 53 -5.38 -12.46 -15.24
C GLU A 53 -5.93 -13.19 -14.00
N ILE A 54 -7.22 -13.04 -13.68
CA ILE A 54 -7.85 -13.69 -12.52
C ILE A 54 -8.20 -15.14 -12.87
N ASP A 55 -8.80 -15.33 -14.06
CA ASP A 55 -9.26 -16.62 -14.56
C ASP A 55 -8.92 -16.81 -16.05
N THR A 56 -7.64 -16.94 -16.36
CA THR A 56 -7.17 -17.18 -17.74
C THR A 56 -7.78 -18.43 -18.37
N CYS A 57 -8.21 -19.40 -17.55
CA CYS A 57 -8.78 -20.66 -18.00
C CYS A 57 -10.30 -20.60 -18.18
N GLY A 58 -11.03 -19.99 -17.24
CA GLY A 58 -12.47 -19.76 -17.38
C GLY A 58 -12.78 -18.80 -18.53
N ASP A 59 -12.01 -17.70 -18.65
CA ASP A 59 -12.18 -16.73 -19.74
C ASP A 59 -11.84 -17.37 -21.09
N GLY A 60 -10.76 -18.17 -21.16
CA GLY A 60 -10.40 -18.91 -22.38
C GLY A 60 -11.44 -19.97 -22.78
N ALA A 61 -12.05 -20.65 -21.80
CA ALA A 61 -13.16 -21.58 -22.06
C ALA A 61 -14.40 -20.82 -22.57
N TRP A 62 -14.65 -19.62 -22.03
CA TRP A 62 -15.76 -18.77 -22.42
C TRP A 62 -15.57 -18.21 -23.84
N ASP A 63 -14.39 -17.75 -24.22
CA ASP A 63 -14.19 -17.22 -25.58
C ASP A 63 -14.26 -18.34 -26.64
N THR A 64 -13.70 -19.51 -26.34
CA THR A 64 -13.68 -20.64 -27.29
C THR A 64 -15.05 -21.27 -27.54
N HIS A 65 -15.97 -21.27 -26.56
CA HIS A 65 -17.33 -21.76 -26.80
C HIS A 65 -18.14 -20.81 -27.70
N ILE A 66 -17.91 -19.50 -27.60
CA ILE A 66 -18.55 -18.49 -28.47
C ILE A 66 -18.05 -18.62 -29.90
N GLU A 67 -16.73 -18.74 -30.08
CA GLU A 67 -16.12 -18.88 -31.41
C GLU A 67 -16.60 -20.13 -32.14
N LYS A 68 -16.73 -21.25 -31.43
CA LYS A 68 -17.14 -22.55 -32.00
C LYS A 68 -18.66 -22.77 -31.99
N GLY A 69 -19.44 -21.93 -31.31
CA GLY A 69 -20.90 -22.04 -31.22
C GLY A 69 -21.40 -23.34 -30.57
N ILE A 70 -20.59 -23.97 -29.72
CA ILE A 70 -20.91 -25.23 -29.02
C ILE A 70 -21.28 -24.96 -27.56
N ALA A 71 -22.04 -25.87 -26.94
CA ALA A 71 -22.33 -25.78 -25.52
C ALA A 71 -21.04 -25.95 -24.68
N ILE A 72 -20.91 -25.21 -23.58
CA ILE A 72 -19.73 -25.27 -22.68
C ILE A 72 -19.51 -26.69 -22.14
N SER A 73 -20.58 -27.47 -21.95
CA SER A 73 -20.52 -28.88 -21.56
C SER A 73 -19.81 -29.76 -22.60
N ASP A 74 -19.95 -29.44 -23.88
CA ASP A 74 -19.36 -30.21 -24.99
C ASP A 74 -17.91 -29.80 -25.25
N LEU A 75 -17.51 -28.58 -24.87
CA LEU A 75 -16.12 -28.13 -24.86
C LEU A 75 -15.27 -29.00 -23.91
N TYR A 76 -15.77 -29.28 -22.71
CA TYR A 76 -15.10 -30.10 -21.70
C TYR A 76 -15.14 -31.61 -22.01
N ASN A 77 -16.19 -32.10 -22.67
CA ASN A 77 -16.32 -33.53 -23.02
C ASN A 77 -15.60 -33.93 -24.33
N GLY A 78 -15.33 -32.96 -25.22
CA GLY A 78 -14.88 -33.24 -26.59
C GLY A 78 -13.56 -32.61 -27.02
N THR A 79 -12.95 -31.72 -26.21
CA THR A 79 -11.70 -31.05 -26.60
C THR A 79 -10.62 -31.06 -25.51
N ARG A 80 -9.37 -31.03 -25.96
CA ARG A 80 -8.09 -30.99 -25.22
C ARG A 80 -7.90 -29.76 -24.31
N PHE A 81 -8.95 -29.01 -24.01
CA PHE A 81 -8.88 -27.78 -23.21
C PHE A 81 -8.45 -28.05 -21.76
N ASP A 82 -8.77 -29.25 -21.25
CA ASP A 82 -8.42 -29.71 -19.90
C ASP A 82 -6.89 -29.88 -19.68
N GLU A 83 -6.09 -30.11 -20.74
CA GLU A 83 -4.64 -30.30 -20.62
C GLU A 83 -3.86 -29.00 -20.41
N THR A 84 -4.42 -27.86 -20.81
CA THR A 84 -3.73 -26.56 -20.75
C THR A 84 -3.99 -25.79 -19.45
N CYS A 85 -4.96 -26.23 -18.66
CA CYS A 85 -5.42 -25.51 -17.48
C CYS A 85 -4.94 -26.16 -16.18
N PRO A 86 -4.38 -25.39 -15.24
CA PRO A 86 -4.01 -25.94 -13.94
C PRO A 86 -5.25 -26.37 -13.16
N HIS A 87 -5.15 -27.52 -12.50
CA HIS A 87 -6.20 -28.00 -11.62
C HIS A 87 -6.46 -26.99 -10.50
N GLY A 88 -7.72 -26.65 -10.25
CA GLY A 88 -8.10 -25.66 -9.22
C GLY A 88 -8.17 -24.20 -9.71
N TYR A 89 -8.27 -23.95 -11.02
CA TYR A 89 -8.43 -22.61 -11.60
C TYR A 89 -9.61 -21.78 -11.02
N TRP A 90 -10.62 -22.42 -10.42
CA TRP A 90 -11.75 -21.75 -9.76
C TRP A 90 -11.43 -21.20 -8.36
N VAL A 91 -10.32 -21.63 -7.74
CA VAL A 91 -9.93 -21.24 -6.38
C VAL A 91 -9.42 -19.79 -6.32
N PRO A 92 -8.53 -19.32 -7.21
CA PRO A 92 -8.04 -17.94 -7.19
C PRO A 92 -9.13 -16.86 -7.30
N PRO A 93 -10.16 -16.97 -8.17
CA PRO A 93 -11.28 -16.03 -8.19
C PRO A 93 -12.03 -15.96 -6.86
N LEU A 94 -12.34 -17.12 -6.27
CA LEU A 94 -13.05 -17.21 -4.98
C LEU A 94 -12.21 -16.59 -3.84
N LEU A 95 -10.93 -16.91 -3.81
CA LEU A 95 -9.97 -16.41 -2.83
C LEU A 95 -9.74 -14.89 -3.00
N MET A 96 -9.85 -14.37 -4.23
CA MET A 96 -9.79 -12.94 -4.54
C MET A 96 -10.98 -12.17 -4.01
N THR A 97 -12.20 -12.68 -4.18
CA THR A 97 -13.39 -12.06 -3.58
C THR A 97 -13.27 -12.00 -2.05
N GLY A 98 -12.83 -13.08 -1.43
CA GLY A 98 -12.58 -13.12 0.02
C GLY A 98 -11.50 -12.13 0.46
N PHE A 99 -10.38 -12.07 -0.26
CA PHE A 99 -9.30 -11.13 0.03
C PHE A 99 -9.75 -9.68 -0.08
N LEU A 100 -10.47 -9.29 -1.14
CA LEU A 100 -10.96 -7.93 -1.31
C LEU A 100 -11.93 -7.52 -0.20
N LEU A 101 -12.80 -8.43 0.26
CA LEU A 101 -13.71 -8.17 1.38
C LEU A 101 -12.91 -7.92 2.67
N ILE A 102 -11.98 -8.81 2.99
CA ILE A 102 -11.17 -8.70 4.22
C ILE A 102 -10.26 -7.46 4.17
N ALA A 103 -9.59 -7.21 3.04
CA ALA A 103 -8.62 -6.14 2.94
C ALA A 103 -9.25 -4.76 2.78
N ASN A 104 -10.26 -4.61 1.91
CA ASN A 104 -10.84 -3.29 1.63
C ASN A 104 -11.91 -2.89 2.64
N ILE A 105 -12.69 -3.84 3.18
CA ILE A 105 -13.78 -3.51 4.10
C ILE A 105 -13.30 -3.67 5.54
N LEU A 106 -12.76 -4.83 5.93
CA LEU A 106 -12.38 -5.07 7.33
C LEU A 106 -11.09 -4.34 7.73
N LEU A 107 -9.98 -4.46 6.98
CA LEU A 107 -8.71 -3.83 7.38
C LEU A 107 -8.78 -2.29 7.31
N MET A 108 -9.42 -1.70 6.29
CA MET A 108 -9.57 -0.25 6.21
C MET A 108 -10.46 0.32 7.31
N SER A 109 -11.60 -0.32 7.60
CA SER A 109 -12.49 0.14 8.69
C SER A 109 -11.83 0.00 10.06
N MET A 110 -11.06 -1.06 10.29
CA MET A 110 -10.26 -1.23 11.49
C MET A 110 -9.14 -0.17 11.60
N LEU A 111 -8.45 0.14 10.50
CA LEU A 111 -7.43 1.19 10.46
C LEU A 111 -7.99 2.54 10.88
N LEU A 112 -9.13 2.93 10.30
CA LEU A 112 -9.83 4.16 10.65
C LEU A 112 -10.25 4.18 12.13
N ALA A 113 -10.81 3.08 12.64
CA ALA A 113 -11.22 2.97 14.04
C ALA A 113 -10.05 3.14 15.01
N ILE A 114 -8.90 2.52 14.73
CA ILE A 114 -7.75 2.61 15.62
C ILE A 114 -7.08 3.98 15.51
N PHE A 115 -7.04 4.59 14.31
CA PHE A 115 -6.60 5.97 14.17
C PHE A 115 -7.44 6.93 15.00
N ASN A 116 -8.77 6.81 14.96
CA ASN A 116 -9.66 7.64 15.75
C ASN A 116 -9.40 7.48 17.26
N ASN A 117 -9.25 6.25 17.74
CA ASN A 117 -8.94 5.98 19.14
C ASN A 117 -7.59 6.59 19.57
N ILE A 118 -6.55 6.40 18.75
CA ILE A 118 -5.21 6.95 19.02
C ILE A 118 -5.26 8.48 18.98
N PHE A 119 -5.98 9.06 18.02
CA PHE A 119 -6.11 10.51 17.87
C PHE A 119 -6.76 11.12 19.11
N GLU A 120 -7.87 10.55 19.59
CA GLU A 120 -8.56 11.04 20.78
C GLU A 120 -7.68 10.97 22.03
N LYS A 121 -6.90 9.89 22.18
CA LYS A 121 -5.95 9.76 23.30
C LYS A 121 -4.78 10.73 23.19
N THR A 122 -4.30 10.99 21.98
CA THR A 122 -3.03 11.71 21.73
C THR A 122 -3.23 13.22 21.58
N ASP A 123 -4.41 13.68 21.16
CA ASP A 123 -4.69 15.10 20.88
C ASP A 123 -4.36 16.03 22.07
N ARG A 124 -4.78 15.66 23.29
CA ARG A 124 -4.51 16.47 24.49
C ARG A 124 -3.01 16.57 24.81
N VAL A 125 -2.31 15.45 24.79
CA VAL A 125 -0.86 15.39 25.08
C VAL A 125 -0.07 16.13 24.00
N SER A 126 -0.45 15.97 22.73
CA SER A 126 0.18 16.68 21.61
C SER A 126 0.02 18.19 21.71
N LYS A 127 -1.13 18.69 22.19
CA LYS A 127 -1.35 20.14 22.40
C LYS A 127 -0.43 20.71 23.48
N GLU A 128 -0.23 20.01 24.58
CA GLU A 128 0.69 20.44 25.64
C GLU A 128 2.14 20.49 25.13
N ILE A 129 2.58 19.44 24.44
CA ILE A 129 3.92 19.39 23.82
C ILE A 129 4.08 20.50 22.79
N TRP A 130 3.05 20.73 21.96
CA TRP A 130 3.07 21.79 20.95
C TRP A 130 3.17 23.18 21.57
N LEU A 131 2.45 23.46 22.67
CA LEU A 131 2.55 24.73 23.38
C LEU A 131 3.96 24.96 23.95
N PHE A 132 4.58 23.91 24.50
CA PHE A 132 5.96 23.98 25.00
C PHE A 132 6.96 24.23 23.86
N GLN A 133 6.84 23.48 22.75
CA GLN A 133 7.68 23.68 21.57
C GLN A 133 7.50 25.07 20.97
N ARG A 134 6.25 25.57 20.92
CA ARG A 134 5.94 26.92 20.46
C ARG A 134 6.58 27.98 21.35
N TYR A 135 6.53 27.83 22.67
CA TYR A 135 7.20 28.76 23.58
C TYR A 135 8.71 28.78 23.34
N ARG A 136 9.34 27.60 23.22
CA ARG A 136 10.77 27.48 22.91
C ARG A 136 11.12 28.17 21.59
N GLN A 137 10.30 27.97 20.56
CA GLN A 137 10.49 28.60 19.26
C GLN A 137 10.37 30.13 19.34
N VAL A 138 9.42 30.65 20.11
CA VAL A 138 9.26 32.10 20.33
C VAL A 138 10.47 32.68 21.06
N MET A 139 10.96 32.02 22.12
CA MET A 139 12.16 32.42 22.85
C MET A 139 13.41 32.42 21.94
N GLU A 140 13.52 31.44 21.04
CA GLU A 140 14.61 31.38 20.08
C GLU A 140 14.56 32.57 19.10
N TYR A 141 13.38 32.89 18.56
CA TYR A 141 13.21 34.07 17.69
C TYR A 141 13.47 35.39 18.40
N GLU A 142 13.12 35.53 19.67
CA GLU A 142 13.46 36.72 20.47
C GLU A 142 14.98 36.93 20.57
N SER A 143 15.74 35.83 20.70
CA SER A 143 17.20 35.88 20.78
C SER A 143 17.91 36.11 19.45
N THR A 144 17.22 35.91 18.32
CA THR A 144 17.81 36.11 16.99
C THR A 144 17.86 37.59 16.61
N PRO A 145 18.88 38.02 15.86
CA PRO A 145 18.97 39.38 15.35
C PRO A 145 17.77 39.73 14.47
N PHE A 146 17.27 40.96 14.61
CA PHE A 146 16.10 41.47 13.89
C PHE A 146 16.24 41.47 12.36
N LEU A 147 17.46 41.45 11.83
CA LEU A 147 17.69 41.52 10.39
C LEU A 147 17.41 40.18 9.70
N PRO A 148 16.80 40.20 8.49
CA PRO A 148 16.52 38.99 7.74
C PRO A 148 17.82 38.21 7.42
N PRO A 149 17.73 36.89 7.18
CA PRO A 149 18.89 36.01 6.94
C PRO A 149 20.00 36.55 6.01
N PRO A 150 19.71 37.24 4.89
CA PRO A 150 20.76 37.78 4.03
C PRO A 150 21.59 38.91 4.64
N LEU A 151 21.06 39.65 5.63
CA LEU A 151 21.72 40.82 6.23
C LEU A 151 22.25 40.55 7.65
N THR A 152 22.11 39.32 8.16
CA THR A 152 22.59 38.92 9.48
C THR A 152 24.11 39.13 9.69
N PRO A 153 25.00 38.95 8.70
CA PRO A 153 26.43 39.22 8.87
C PRO A 153 26.74 40.69 9.20
N LEU A 154 25.97 41.63 8.67
CA LEU A 154 26.14 43.07 8.95
C LEU A 154 25.82 43.40 10.41
N TYR A 155 24.81 42.74 10.99
CA TYR A 155 24.47 42.88 12.40
C TYR A 155 25.61 42.42 13.32
N TYR A 156 26.17 41.24 13.06
CA TYR A 156 27.31 40.73 13.83
C TYR A 156 28.57 41.59 13.65
N LEU A 157 28.85 42.11 12.44
CA LEU A 157 29.94 43.06 12.20
C LEU A 157 29.77 44.35 13.02
N TRP A 158 28.59 44.96 13.02
CA TRP A 158 28.31 46.17 13.81
C TRP A 158 28.50 45.94 15.32
N MET A 159 28.03 44.79 15.83
CA MET A 159 28.21 44.42 17.24
C MET A 159 29.70 44.24 17.60
N ILE A 160 30.50 43.62 16.73
CA ILE A 160 31.97 43.49 16.90
C ILE A 160 32.64 44.88 16.93
N PHE A 161 32.31 45.77 15.98
CA PHE A 161 32.85 47.14 15.94
C PHE A 161 32.52 47.93 17.22
N LYS A 162 31.28 47.83 17.72
CA LYS A 162 30.87 48.49 18.98
C LYS A 162 31.63 47.94 20.19
N CYS A 163 31.88 46.63 20.24
CA CYS A 163 32.62 45.99 21.32
C CYS A 163 34.10 46.42 21.36
N ILE A 164 34.74 46.52 20.18
CA ILE A 164 36.14 47.00 20.07
C ILE A 164 36.26 48.47 20.50
N LYS A 165 35.27 49.31 20.16
CA LYS A 165 35.29 50.75 20.48
C LYS A 165 34.98 51.08 21.94
N THR A 166 34.49 50.11 22.72
CA THR A 166 34.15 50.26 24.14
C THR A 166 35.29 49.79 25.07
N LYS A 167 36.33 49.14 24.51
CA LYS A 167 37.61 48.89 25.19
C LYS A 167 38.59 50.01 24.87
#